data_AF-A0A3D5UZ20-F1
#
_entry.id   AF-A0A3D5UZ20-F1
#
_cell.length_a   1.000
_cell.length_b   1.000
_cell.length_c   1.000
_cell.angle_alpha   90.00
_cell.angle_beta   90.00
_cell.angle_gamma   90.00
#
_symmetry.space_group_name_H-M   'P 1'
#
loop_
_entity.id
_entity.type
_entity.pdbx_description
1 polymer ?
#
loop_
_entity_poly.entity_id
_entity_poly.type
_entity_poly.pdbx_seq_one_letter_code
_entity_poly.pdbx_strand_id
1 'polypeptide(L)' 'MTKAEMLAEAIEARHRLLKGDLEAEIRTADGESVKYAAADVTRLDSYIAELEAAVTPSRRPRSIPVFY' A
#
# COMPACT_ATOMS: atom_id res chain seq x y z
N MET A 1 4.88 -14.18 3.31
CA MET A 1 4.93 -12.88 4.00
C MET A 1 3.57 -12.59 4.63
N THR A 2 3.57 -11.96 5.80
CA THR A 2 2.33 -11.45 6.42
C THR A 2 1.93 -10.09 5.81
N LYS A 3 0.66 -9.69 5.91
CA LYS A 3 0.20 -8.38 5.40
C LYS A 3 0.93 -7.19 6.05
N ALA A 4 1.31 -7.33 7.32
CA ALA A 4 2.08 -6.31 8.03
C ALA A 4 3.50 -6.16 7.46
N GLU A 5 4.14 -7.26 7.08
CA GLU A 5 5.45 -7.23 6.40
C GLU A 5 5.36 -6.60 5.00
N MET A 6 4.30 -6.91 4.24
CA MET A 6 4.07 -6.28 2.94
C MET A 6 3.88 -4.77 3.04
N LEU A 7 3.16 -4.31 4.08
CA LEU A 7 2.97 -2.89 4.34
C LEU A 7 4.32 -2.21 4.61
N ALA A 8 5.16 -2.81 5.47
CA ALA A 8 6.49 -2.27 5.75
C ALA A 8 7.34 -2.18 4.47
N GLU A 9 7.35 -3.22 3.65
CA GLU A 9 8.14 -3.26 2.42
C GLU A 9 7.62 -2.27 1.35
N ALA A 10 6.29 -2.12 1.24
CA ALA A 10 5.68 -1.12 0.35
C ALA A 10 5.99 0.32 0.79
N ILE A 11 6.00 0.60 2.10
CA ILE A 11 6.39 1.90 2.64
C ILE A 11 7.87 2.19 2.34
N GLU A 12 8.76 1.21 2.52
CA GLU A 12 10.17 1.36 2.17
C GLU A 12 10.38 1.63 0.68
N ALA A 13 9.69 0.87 -0.18
CA ALA A 13 9.70 1.06 -1.63
C ALA A 13 9.28 2.49 -2.01
N ARG A 14 8.19 3.00 -1.43
CA ARG A 14 7.74 4.39 -1.61
C ARG A 14 8.79 5.38 -1.16
N HIS A 15 9.43 5.14 -0.02
CA HIS A 15 10.46 6.03 0.51
C HIS A 15 11.71 6.08 -0.38
N ARG A 16 12.08 4.96 -1.03
CA ARG A 16 13.17 4.93 -2.03
C ARG A 16 12.81 5.72 -3.28
N LEU A 17 11.61 5.50 -3.83
CA LEU A 17 11.13 6.28 -4.99
C LEU A 17 11.13 7.78 -4.71
N LEU A 18 10.68 8.20 -3.52
CA LEU A 18 10.70 9.60 -3.09
C LEU A 18 12.12 10.16 -2.87
N LYS A 19 13.11 9.30 -2.56
CA LYS A 19 14.53 9.70 -2.46
C LYS A 19 15.20 9.89 -3.82
N GLY A 20 14.51 9.60 -4.92
CA GLY A 20 15.04 9.72 -6.28
C GLY A 20 15.47 8.38 -6.90
N ASP A 21 15.06 7.26 -6.32
CA ASP A 21 15.17 5.97 -6.98
C ASP A 21 14.17 5.88 -8.14
N LEU A 22 14.57 5.25 -9.25
CA LEU A 22 13.75 5.20 -10.46
C LEU A 22 12.68 4.10 -10.37
N GLU A 23 13.01 3.01 -9.67
CA GLU A 23 12.20 1.79 -9.62
C GLU A 23 12.35 1.11 -8.24
N ALA A 24 11.25 0.63 -7.68
CA ALA A 24 11.25 -0.16 -6.45
C ALA A 24 10.51 -1.48 -6.68
N GLU A 25 11.14 -2.58 -6.26
CA GLU A 25 10.54 -3.91 -6.28
C GLU A 25 9.95 -4.22 -4.90
N ILE A 26 8.69 -4.66 -4.86
CA ILE A 26 8.03 -5.15 -3.67
C ILE A 26 7.64 -6.61 -3.85
N ARG A 27 7.80 -7.42 -2.79
CA ARG A 27 7.31 -8.80 -2.78
C ARG A 27 5.91 -8.86 -2.20
N THR A 28 5.05 -9.54 -2.94
CA THR A 28 3.64 -9.73 -2.59
C THR A 28 3.41 -11.09 -1.91
N ALA A 29 2.21 -11.27 -1.33
CA ALA A 29 1.80 -12.50 -0.64
C ALA A 29 1.98 -13.77 -1.47
N ASP A 30 1.69 -13.65 -2.76
CA ASP A 30 1.72 -14.72 -3.75
C ASP A 30 3.16 -15.09 -4.20
N GLY A 31 4.18 -14.41 -3.65
CA GLY A 31 5.57 -14.61 -4.05
C GLY A 31 5.94 -13.89 -5.35
N GLU A 32 5.02 -13.11 -5.90
CA GLU A 32 5.27 -12.25 -7.06
C GLU A 32 6.02 -10.98 -6.63
N SER A 33 7.05 -10.63 -7.41
CA SER A 33 7.75 -9.35 -7.32
C SER A 33 7.06 -8.34 -8.23
N VAL A 34 6.47 -7.29 -7.66
CA VAL A 34 5.86 -6.19 -8.43
C VAL A 34 6.83 -5.02 -8.44
N LYS A 35 7.19 -4.55 -9.63
CA LYS A 35 8.02 -3.35 -9.81
C LYS A 35 7.14 -2.12 -9.97
N TYR A 36 7.44 -1.09 -9.19
CA TYR A 36 6.81 0.22 -9.28
C TYR A 36 7.85 1.24 -9.70
N ALA A 37 7.53 2.02 -10.73
CA ALA A 37 8.33 3.16 -11.13
C ALA A 37 7.92 4.42 -10.34
N ALA A 38 8.75 5.45 -10.39
CA ALA A 38 8.41 6.76 -9.83
C ALA A 38 7.09 7.34 -10.39
N ALA A 39 6.73 6.98 -11.64
CA ALA A 39 5.46 7.36 -12.26
C ALA A 39 4.22 6.71 -11.60
N ASP A 40 4.40 5.54 -10.97
CA ASP A 40 3.34 4.75 -10.35
C ASP A 40 3.21 5.00 -8.84
N VAL A 41 3.88 6.02 -8.29
CA VAL A 41 3.86 6.33 -6.84
C VAL A 41 2.43 6.53 -6.31
N THR A 42 1.54 7.14 -7.07
CA THR A 42 0.12 7.30 -6.67
C THR A 42 -0.60 5.95 -6.56
N ARG A 43 -0.26 5.00 -7.43
CA ARG A 43 -0.81 3.64 -7.40
C ARG A 43 -0.25 2.85 -6.22
N LEU A 44 1.04 3.03 -5.94
CA LEU A 44 1.70 2.46 -4.77
C LEU A 44 1.10 2.98 -3.46
N ASP A 45 0.80 4.28 -3.37
CA ASP A 45 0.16 4.90 -2.20
C ASP A 45 -1.24 4.33 -1.94
N SER A 46 -2.03 4.15 -3.00
CA SER A 46 -3.35 3.51 -2.92
C SER A 46 -3.24 2.07 -2.40
N TYR A 47 -2.27 1.31 -2.89
CA TYR A 47 -2.02 -0.06 -2.45
C TYR A 47 -1.60 -0.14 -0.97
N ILE A 48 -0.75 0.79 -0.51
CA ILE A 48 -0.38 0.90 0.91
C ILE A 48 -1.60 1.17 1.77
N ALA A 49 -2.49 2.09 1.35
CA ALA A 49 -3.71 2.40 2.08
C ALA A 49 -4.66 1.19 2.19
N GLU A 50 -4.78 0.40 1.12
CA GLU A 50 -5.56 -0.86 1.13
C GLU A 50 -4.94 -1.90 2.07
N LEU A 51 -3.61 -2.05 2.05
CA LEU A 51 -2.90 -2.94 2.97
C LEU A 51 -3.05 -2.48 4.43
N GLU A 52 -2.98 -1.19 4.70
CA GLU A 52 -3.15 -0.62 6.04
C GLU A 52 -4.56 -0.90 6.57
N ALA A 53 -5.58 -0.70 5.74
CA ALA A 53 -6.97 -1.05 6.05
C ALA A 53 -7.16 -2.56 6.27
N ALA A 54 -6.38 -3.41 5.60
CA ALA A 54 -6.44 -4.86 5.76
C ALA A 54 -5.67 -5.40 6.97
N VAL A 55 -4.62 -4.68 7.41
CA VAL A 55 -3.82 -5.01 8.60
C VAL A 55 -4.50 -4.50 9.87
N THR A 56 -5.17 -3.35 9.81
CA THR A 56 -5.91 -2.80 10.96
C THR A 56 -7.38 -3.27 10.96
N PRO A 57 -7.84 -4.09 11.91
CA PRO A 57 -9.21 -4.60 11.94
C PRO A 57 -10.24 -3.58 12.49
N SER A 58 -10.11 -2.28 12.18
CA SER A 58 -10.99 -1.22 12.71
C SER A 58 -10.83 0.04 11.86
N ARG A 59 -11.85 0.66 11.27
CA ARG A 59 -13.22 0.90 11.76
C ARG A 59 -14.03 1.31 10.53
N ARG A 60 -15.07 0.56 10.17
CA ARG A 60 -16.01 0.91 9.08
C ARG A 60 -16.42 2.39 9.20
N PRO A 61 -16.46 3.17 8.11
CA PRO A 61 -17.11 4.47 8.15
C PRO A 61 -18.56 4.26 8.57
N ARG A 62 -18.99 4.94 9.64
CA ARG A 62 -20.39 5.05 10.02
C ARG A 62 -21.09 5.72 8.84
N SER A 63 -21.69 4.93 7.96
CA SER A 63 -22.72 5.42 7.06
C SER A 63 -23.88 5.86 7.94
N ILE A 64 -24.05 7.18 8.07
CA ILE A 64 -25.21 7.77 8.74
C ILE A 64 -26.28 7.89 7.65
N PRO A 65 -27.35 7.07 7.65
CA PRO A 65 -28.43 7.26 6.70
C PRO A 65 -29.15 8.56 7.06
N VAL A 66 -29.06 9.56 6.18
CA VAL A 66 -29.93 10.75 6.21
C VAL A 66 -31.25 10.34 5.59
N PHE A 67 -32.28 10.16 6.42
CA PHE A 67 -33.65 9.99 5.95
C PHE A 67 -34.22 11.38 5.59
N TYR A 68 -34.80 11.51 4.39
CA TYR A 68 -35.57 12.67 3.92
C TYR A 68 -37.06 12.32 3.93
#